data_AF-A0A651DM38-F1
#
_entry.id   AF-A0A651DM38-F1
#
_cell.length_a   1.000
_cell.length_b   1.000
_cell.length_c   1.000
_cell.angle_alpha   90.00
_cell.angle_beta   90.00
_cell.angle_gamma   90.00
#
_symmetry.space_group_name_H-M   'P 1'
#
loop_
_entity.id
_entity.type
_entity.pdbx_description
1 polymer ?
#
loop_
_entity_poly.entity_id
_entity_poly.type
_entity_poly.pdbx_seq_one_letter_code
_entity_poly.pdbx_strand_id
1 'polypeptide(L)'
;MTLRVRFAPSPTGYLHVGGARTALFNWLLARREGGVFILRIEDTDRHRSSDEMTTAILEGMRWLGLDWDEGPHFQSEGVERHRAQALRLLDEGKAYRDFVSPEELAEVRQEDPARALRYPRERAEAMGGAVAAERAAAGEPFAIRFRVPDGETSWEDRVHGETRFDNATIEDLVILRADGSPTYNLAVVSDDGEMEITLVIRGDDHISNTPKQILLHRALGQPVPDFAHVPMILGPDGKRLSKRHGATAVGDYAGQGILPEAMVNFLALLGWSAGDDEQIFTREELVDAFSLDRVLRKSAVFDQDRLDWLNGRHLTEMDPESLLPELLGRFEGDRALVEDKLAEDREGLLLMIRLLRDRARSLNEIAEQAQIYLSDELSYDDAAVRKRWLKNPVESEEILEGLHEVLAGCEWTETGLESAVRAFAESREMGAGKVIHPLRVALTGQMSSPGIFEVLVVLGRERSLERIRRGLARIRQGETYGS
;
A
#
# COMPACT_ATOMS: atom_id res chain seq x y z
N MET A 1 -0.62 20.60 -24.82
CA MET A 1 -0.53 20.96 -23.40
C MET A 1 0.25 19.86 -22.71
N THR A 2 1.14 20.20 -21.79
CA THR A 2 1.84 19.21 -20.95
C THR A 2 0.83 18.57 -20.01
N LEU A 3 0.88 17.25 -19.83
CA LEU A 3 0.02 16.55 -18.87
C LEU A 3 0.32 17.05 -17.44
N ARG A 4 -0.70 17.48 -16.71
CA ARG A 4 -0.62 17.85 -15.29
C ARG A 4 -1.70 17.11 -14.52
N VAL A 5 -1.27 16.28 -13.59
CA VAL A 5 -2.13 15.42 -12.76
C VAL A 5 -1.82 15.67 -11.28
N ARG A 6 -2.74 15.31 -10.40
CA ARG A 6 -2.53 15.50 -8.96
C ARG A 6 -3.04 14.35 -8.11
N PHE A 7 -2.33 14.09 -7.02
CA PHE A 7 -2.89 13.38 -5.88
C PHE A 7 -3.32 14.38 -4.81
N ALA A 8 -4.60 14.36 -4.46
CA ALA A 8 -5.22 15.34 -3.56
C ALA A 8 -5.84 14.68 -2.31
N PRO A 9 -5.04 14.12 -1.38
CA PRO A 9 -5.57 13.47 -0.19
C PRO A 9 -6.02 14.47 0.87
N SER A 10 -7.15 14.19 1.53
CA SER A 10 -7.51 14.87 2.78
C SER A 10 -6.80 14.20 3.96
N PRO A 11 -6.13 14.94 4.87
CA PRO A 11 -5.43 14.39 6.03
C PRO A 11 -6.40 14.05 7.17
N THR A 12 -7.55 13.47 6.85
CA THR A 12 -8.57 13.00 7.81
C THR A 12 -8.40 11.53 8.18
N GLY A 13 -7.33 10.91 7.68
CA GLY A 13 -6.94 9.53 7.91
C GLY A 13 -5.62 9.24 7.21
N TYR A 14 -5.07 8.05 7.47
CA TYR A 14 -3.83 7.60 6.85
C TYR A 14 -3.97 7.36 5.34
N LEU A 15 -2.84 7.35 4.63
CA LEU A 15 -2.79 6.93 3.23
C LEU A 15 -3.18 5.46 3.11
N HIS A 16 -4.42 5.19 2.72
CA HIS A 16 -4.92 3.84 2.52
C HIS A 16 -4.62 3.30 1.11
N VAL A 17 -4.72 1.98 0.94
CA VAL A 17 -4.42 1.26 -0.32
C VAL A 17 -5.10 1.89 -1.54
N GLY A 18 -6.41 2.20 -1.47
CA GLY A 18 -7.11 2.87 -2.57
C GLY A 18 -6.57 4.27 -2.93
N GLY A 19 -6.14 5.04 -1.92
CA GLY A 19 -5.52 6.35 -2.12
C GLY A 19 -4.14 6.21 -2.73
N ALA A 20 -3.31 5.29 -2.21
CA ALA A 20 -2.01 4.99 -2.78
C ALA A 20 -2.06 4.48 -4.21
N ARG A 21 -3.04 3.63 -4.56
CA ARG A 21 -3.26 3.22 -5.96
C ARG A 21 -3.62 4.42 -6.84
N THR A 22 -4.48 5.31 -6.35
CA THR A 22 -4.82 6.54 -7.08
C THR A 22 -3.57 7.40 -7.29
N ALA A 23 -2.76 7.60 -6.25
CA ALA A 23 -1.49 8.29 -6.36
C ALA A 23 -0.55 7.63 -7.38
N LEU A 24 -0.42 6.30 -7.32
CA LEU A 24 0.40 5.51 -8.23
C LEU A 24 -0.05 5.67 -9.68
N PHE A 25 -1.35 5.63 -9.99
CA PHE A 25 -1.83 5.79 -11.37
C PHE A 25 -1.58 7.19 -11.92
N ASN A 26 -1.71 8.23 -11.09
CA ASN A 26 -1.30 9.59 -11.48
C ASN A 26 0.21 9.65 -11.72
N TRP A 27 1.00 9.08 -10.82
CA TRP A 27 2.47 9.06 -10.91
C TRP A 27 2.97 8.31 -12.15
N LEU A 28 2.48 7.09 -12.40
CA LEU A 28 2.85 6.27 -13.56
C LEU A 28 2.54 6.99 -14.86
N LEU A 29 1.35 7.59 -14.99
CA LEU A 29 0.97 8.33 -16.19
C LEU A 29 1.84 9.57 -16.39
N ALA A 30 2.08 10.34 -15.34
CA ALA A 30 2.94 11.52 -15.40
C ALA A 30 4.37 11.15 -15.83
N ARG A 31 4.96 10.12 -15.22
CA ARG A 31 6.32 9.66 -15.55
C ARG A 31 6.39 9.13 -16.99
N ARG A 32 5.38 8.38 -17.44
CA ARG A 32 5.33 7.84 -18.81
C ARG A 32 5.23 8.92 -19.88
N GLU A 33 4.40 9.93 -19.65
CA GLU A 33 4.14 10.99 -20.64
C GLU A 33 5.09 12.19 -20.50
N GLY A 34 6.03 12.16 -19.55
CA GLY A 34 6.87 13.31 -19.23
C GLY A 34 6.05 14.51 -18.72
N GLY A 35 4.93 14.23 -18.03
CA GLY A 35 4.05 15.20 -17.40
C GLY A 35 4.50 15.60 -15.99
N VAL A 36 3.63 16.34 -15.31
CA VAL A 36 3.85 16.84 -13.93
C VAL A 36 2.89 16.16 -12.98
N PHE A 37 3.43 15.59 -11.90
CA PHE A 37 2.68 15.02 -10.79
C PHE A 37 2.72 15.94 -9.57
N ILE A 38 1.56 16.45 -9.18
CA ILE A 38 1.40 17.43 -8.11
C ILE A 38 0.84 16.76 -6.85
N LEU A 39 1.38 17.11 -5.68
CA LEU A 39 0.81 16.72 -4.39
C LEU A 39 0.10 17.91 -3.73
N ARG A 40 -1.20 17.76 -3.43
CA ARG A 40 -2.01 18.78 -2.74
C ARG A 40 -2.74 18.19 -1.54
N ILE A 41 -2.43 18.65 -0.34
CA ILE A 41 -3.11 18.23 0.89
C ILE A 41 -4.41 19.02 1.06
N GLU A 42 -5.55 18.33 1.11
CA GLU A 42 -6.88 18.95 1.26
C GLU A 42 -7.27 19.08 2.73
N ASP A 43 -6.59 19.99 3.44
CA ASP A 43 -6.66 20.22 4.89
C ASP A 43 -7.69 21.29 5.33
N THR A 44 -8.68 21.58 4.48
CA THR A 44 -9.69 22.63 4.76
C THR A 44 -10.63 22.29 5.92
N ASP A 45 -10.83 21.01 6.21
CA ASP A 45 -11.58 20.55 7.38
C ASP A 45 -10.67 20.46 8.61
N ARG A 46 -10.48 21.59 9.29
CA ARG A 46 -9.61 21.70 10.47
C ARG A 46 -10.01 20.81 11.65
N HIS A 47 -11.26 20.36 11.72
CA HIS A 47 -11.72 19.50 12.82
C HIS A 47 -11.32 18.05 12.61
N ARG A 48 -11.20 17.61 11.35
CA ARG A 48 -10.84 16.23 11.01
C ARG A 48 -9.41 16.08 10.53
N SER A 49 -8.77 17.17 10.12
CA SER A 49 -7.38 17.19 9.64
C SER A 49 -6.38 17.23 10.79
N SER A 50 -5.25 16.52 10.66
CA SER A 50 -4.13 16.64 11.58
C SER A 50 -2.76 16.59 10.91
N ASP A 51 -1.77 17.21 11.55
CA ASP A 51 -0.37 17.21 11.09
C ASP A 51 0.22 15.79 11.11
N GLU A 52 -0.20 14.96 12.07
CA GLU A 52 0.18 13.55 12.16
C GLU A 52 -0.28 12.76 10.92
N MET A 53 -1.55 12.93 10.51
CA MET A 53 -2.10 12.25 9.33
C MET A 53 -1.44 12.76 8.06
N THR A 54 -1.16 14.06 7.98
CA THR A 54 -0.39 14.65 6.88
C THR A 54 0.99 14.01 6.79
N THR A 55 1.72 13.93 7.92
CA THR A 55 3.05 13.32 7.99
C THR A 55 3.01 11.86 7.53
N ALA A 56 2.04 11.07 8.03
CA ALA A 56 1.88 9.68 7.64
C ALA A 56 1.54 9.50 6.15
N ILE A 57 0.78 10.43 5.53
CA ILE A 57 0.57 10.42 4.08
C ILE A 57 1.88 10.65 3.34
N LEU A 58 2.67 11.65 3.74
CA LEU A 58 3.95 11.97 3.09
C LEU A 58 4.96 10.82 3.25
N GLU A 59 5.03 10.20 4.42
CA GLU A 59 5.88 9.03 4.66
C GLU A 59 5.43 7.83 3.82
N GLY A 60 4.13 7.57 3.71
CA GLY A 60 3.60 6.53 2.84
C GLY A 60 3.94 6.74 1.37
N MET A 61 3.83 7.99 0.88
CA MET A 61 4.24 8.36 -0.48
C MET A 61 5.74 8.13 -0.71
N ARG A 62 6.59 8.56 0.23
CA ARG A 62 8.05 8.36 0.16
C ARG A 62 8.44 6.90 0.22
N TRP A 63 7.81 6.11 1.08
CA TRP A 63 8.06 4.67 1.19
C TRP A 63 7.75 3.97 -0.12
N LEU A 64 6.62 4.29 -0.76
CA LEU A 64 6.26 3.77 -2.08
C LEU A 64 7.17 4.30 -3.22
N GLY A 65 8.07 5.24 -2.95
CA GLY A 65 8.90 5.91 -3.95
C GLY A 65 8.11 6.77 -4.94
N LEU A 66 6.96 7.30 -4.53
CA LEU A 66 6.12 8.19 -5.34
C LEU A 66 6.51 9.64 -5.07
N ASP A 67 7.60 10.08 -5.68
CA ASP A 67 8.04 11.47 -5.67
C ASP A 67 7.05 12.36 -6.43
N TRP A 68 7.00 13.65 -6.10
CA TRP A 68 6.15 14.64 -6.77
C TRP A 68 6.99 15.81 -7.25
N ASP A 69 6.56 16.38 -8.37
CA ASP A 69 7.27 17.44 -9.07
C ASP A 69 6.95 18.82 -8.47
N GLU A 70 5.72 18.99 -7.96
CA GLU A 70 5.24 20.21 -7.31
C GLU A 70 4.51 19.88 -6.00
N GLY A 71 4.73 20.69 -4.95
CA GLY A 71 4.11 20.54 -3.63
C GLY A 71 5.05 20.01 -2.52
N PRO A 72 4.51 19.61 -1.36
CA PRO A 72 3.09 19.56 -1.03
C PRO A 72 2.47 20.96 -0.93
N HIS A 73 1.39 21.20 -1.65
CA HIS A 73 0.56 22.39 -1.49
C HIS A 73 -0.52 22.14 -0.45
N PHE A 74 -0.89 23.15 0.33
CA PHE A 74 -1.96 23.03 1.34
C PHE A 74 -3.19 23.82 0.89
N GLN A 75 -4.33 23.16 0.81
CA GLN A 75 -5.57 23.80 0.36
C GLN A 75 -6.02 24.91 1.31
N SER A 76 -5.67 24.82 2.59
CA SER A 76 -5.92 25.86 3.59
C SER A 76 -5.24 27.20 3.27
N GLU A 77 -4.17 27.22 2.48
CA GLU A 77 -3.50 28.44 2.02
C GLU A 77 -4.31 29.16 0.92
N GLY A 78 -5.20 28.43 0.22
CA GLY A 78 -6.04 28.92 -0.86
C GLY A 78 -7.37 29.55 -0.45
N VAL A 79 -7.71 29.54 0.85
CA VAL A 79 -9.05 29.87 1.34
C VAL A 79 -9.56 31.25 0.88
N GLU A 80 -8.71 32.27 0.87
CA GLU A 80 -9.11 33.60 0.43
C GLU A 80 -9.38 33.66 -1.08
N ARG A 81 -8.61 32.92 -1.90
CA ARG A 81 -8.88 32.78 -3.34
C ARG A 81 -10.23 32.07 -3.56
N HIS A 82 -10.49 30.99 -2.84
CA HIS A 82 -11.77 30.27 -2.92
C HIS A 82 -12.92 31.21 -2.57
N ARG A 83 -12.82 31.94 -1.44
CA ARG A 83 -13.82 32.92 -1.02
C ARG A 83 -14.05 34.01 -2.06
N ALA A 84 -12.97 34.58 -2.61
CA ALA A 84 -13.05 35.61 -3.64
C ALA A 84 -13.79 35.10 -4.89
N GLN A 85 -13.55 33.86 -5.31
CA GLN A 85 -14.28 33.23 -6.42
C GLN A 85 -15.76 33.02 -6.11
N ALA A 86 -16.11 32.57 -4.91
CA ALA A 86 -17.52 32.43 -4.51
C ALA A 86 -18.26 33.79 -4.53
N LEU A 87 -17.61 34.84 -4.01
CA LEU A 87 -18.15 36.21 -4.04
C LEU A 87 -18.27 36.74 -5.47
N ARG A 88 -17.29 36.46 -6.33
CA ARG A 88 -17.38 36.82 -7.75
C ARG A 88 -18.59 36.14 -8.43
N LEU A 89 -18.81 34.85 -8.18
CA LEU A 89 -19.98 34.15 -8.72
C LEU A 89 -21.30 34.72 -8.20
N LEU A 90 -21.32 35.21 -6.96
CA LEU A 90 -22.48 35.91 -6.39
C LEU A 90 -22.74 37.25 -7.08
N ASP A 91 -21.69 38.05 -7.31
CA ASP A 91 -21.78 39.34 -8.00
C ASP A 91 -22.20 39.18 -9.46
N GLU A 92 -21.78 38.10 -10.12
CA GLU A 92 -22.18 37.74 -11.49
C GLU A 92 -23.60 37.15 -11.58
N GLY A 93 -24.31 36.99 -10.47
CA GLY A 93 -25.65 36.38 -10.43
C GLY A 93 -25.67 34.87 -10.69
N LYS A 94 -24.50 34.22 -10.73
CA LYS A 94 -24.33 32.76 -10.87
C LYS A 94 -24.45 32.03 -9.53
N ALA A 95 -24.50 32.76 -8.43
CA ALA A 95 -24.74 32.26 -7.08
C ALA A 95 -25.73 33.16 -6.33
N TYR A 96 -26.25 32.70 -5.20
CA TYR A 96 -27.18 33.45 -4.36
C TYR A 96 -26.93 33.20 -2.87
N ARG A 97 -27.43 34.11 -2.03
CA ARG A 97 -27.40 33.97 -0.57
C ARG A 97 -28.54 33.07 -0.12
N ASP A 98 -28.22 32.06 0.68
CA ASP A 98 -29.14 31.09 1.25
C ASP A 98 -29.26 31.29 2.77
N PHE A 99 -30.47 31.58 3.23
CA PHE A 99 -30.83 31.73 4.64
C PHE A 99 -31.69 30.57 5.17
N VAL A 100 -31.91 29.53 4.36
CA VAL A 100 -32.68 28.34 4.77
C VAL A 100 -31.86 27.56 5.80
N SER A 101 -32.49 27.20 6.91
CA SER A 101 -31.82 26.41 7.94
C SER A 101 -31.62 24.96 7.52
N PRO A 102 -30.60 24.25 8.05
CA PRO A 102 -30.42 22.82 7.82
C PRO A 102 -31.66 21.99 8.19
N GLU A 103 -32.36 22.36 9.26
CA GLU A 103 -33.58 21.69 9.74
C GLU A 103 -34.73 21.85 8.74
N GLU A 104 -34.98 23.07 8.27
CA GLU A 104 -36.02 23.35 7.26
C GLU A 104 -35.72 22.60 5.96
N LEU A 105 -34.46 22.59 5.51
CA LEU A 105 -34.08 21.86 4.30
C LEU A 105 -34.21 20.34 4.48
N ALA A 106 -33.98 19.82 5.69
CA ALA A 106 -34.14 18.41 6.00
C ALA A 106 -35.62 17.98 5.99
N GLU A 107 -36.52 18.80 6.54
CA GLU A 107 -37.97 18.59 6.49
C GLU A 107 -38.46 18.53 5.04
N VAL A 108 -38.12 19.54 4.22
CA VAL A 108 -38.48 19.55 2.80
C VAL A 108 -37.91 18.35 2.05
N ARG A 109 -36.69 17.92 2.38
CA ARG A 109 -36.08 16.73 1.76
C ARG A 109 -36.78 15.43 2.13
N GLN A 110 -37.34 15.32 3.34
CA GLN A 110 -38.12 14.15 3.74
C GLN A 110 -39.47 14.10 3.03
N GLU A 111 -40.10 15.26 2.82
CA GLU A 111 -41.38 15.38 2.13
C GLU A 111 -41.25 15.23 0.61
N ASP A 112 -40.32 15.95 0.01
CA ASP A 112 -40.07 16.00 -1.43
C ASP A 112 -38.56 16.16 -1.73
N PRO A 113 -37.85 15.03 -1.93
CA PRO A 113 -36.43 15.04 -2.26
C PRO A 113 -36.09 15.83 -3.53
N ALA A 114 -36.98 15.86 -4.52
CA ALA A 114 -36.73 16.55 -5.79
C ALA A 114 -36.84 18.07 -5.62
N ARG A 115 -37.88 18.54 -4.92
CA ARG A 115 -38.01 19.97 -4.58
C ARG A 115 -36.86 20.45 -3.71
N ALA A 116 -36.37 19.63 -2.78
CA ALA A 116 -35.26 19.98 -1.91
C ALA A 116 -33.96 20.36 -2.66
N LEU A 117 -33.79 19.95 -3.93
CA LEU A 117 -32.64 20.32 -4.76
C LEU A 117 -32.62 21.81 -5.15
N ARG A 118 -33.80 22.46 -5.18
CA ARG A 118 -33.99 23.86 -5.58
C ARG A 118 -34.72 24.70 -4.53
N TYR A 119 -35.17 24.10 -3.44
CA TYR A 119 -35.87 24.82 -2.36
C TYR A 119 -35.13 26.08 -1.86
N PRO A 120 -33.81 26.06 -1.61
CA PRO A 120 -33.07 27.28 -1.25
C PRO A 120 -33.15 28.39 -2.29
N ARG A 121 -33.16 28.04 -3.59
CA ARG A 121 -33.31 28.97 -4.71
C ARG A 121 -34.69 29.60 -4.71
N GLU A 122 -35.75 28.80 -4.54
CA GLU A 122 -37.14 29.28 -4.45
C GLU A 122 -37.26 30.35 -3.34
N ARG A 123 -36.66 30.08 -2.17
CA ARG A 123 -36.67 31.00 -1.03
C ARG A 123 -35.87 32.27 -1.29
N ALA A 124 -34.71 32.17 -1.92
CA ALA A 124 -33.89 33.32 -2.28
C ALA A 124 -34.56 34.21 -3.33
N GLU A 125 -35.22 33.61 -4.32
CA GLU A 125 -35.95 34.34 -5.38
C GLU A 125 -37.19 35.05 -4.83
N ALA A 126 -37.96 34.38 -3.96
CA ALA A 126 -39.11 35.00 -3.29
C ALA A 126 -38.71 36.19 -2.38
N MET A 127 -37.53 36.12 -1.77
CA MET A 127 -37.01 37.19 -0.91
C MET A 127 -36.49 38.40 -1.72
N GLY A 128 -35.88 38.14 -2.87
CA GLY A 128 -35.24 39.16 -3.71
C GLY A 128 -33.87 39.61 -3.20
N GLY A 129 -33.00 40.00 -4.14
CA GLY A 129 -31.59 40.29 -3.86
C GLY A 129 -31.34 41.47 -2.91
N ALA A 130 -32.19 42.51 -2.94
CA ALA A 130 -32.05 43.68 -2.07
C ALA A 130 -32.27 43.33 -0.59
N VAL A 131 -33.34 42.58 -0.28
CA VAL A 131 -33.65 42.13 1.08
C VAL A 131 -32.60 41.14 1.57
N ALA A 132 -32.14 40.23 0.71
CA ALA A 132 -31.05 39.30 1.03
C ALA A 132 -29.74 40.05 1.38
N ALA A 133 -29.42 41.14 0.69
CA ALA A 133 -28.27 41.98 1.00
C ALA A 133 -28.43 42.73 2.33
N GLU A 134 -29.63 43.24 2.64
CA GLU A 134 -29.93 43.90 3.91
C GLU A 134 -29.79 42.93 5.10
N ARG A 135 -30.36 41.72 5.00
CA ARG A 135 -30.24 40.68 6.04
C ARG A 135 -28.78 40.27 6.28
N ALA A 136 -28.02 40.10 5.20
CA ALA A 136 -26.59 39.83 5.28
C ALA A 136 -25.83 40.98 5.97
N ALA A 137 -26.14 42.23 5.63
CA ALA A 137 -25.52 43.41 6.25
C ALA A 137 -25.91 43.57 7.73
N ALA A 138 -27.09 43.09 8.13
CA ALA A 138 -27.54 43.00 9.51
C ALA A 138 -26.84 41.89 10.32
N GLY A 139 -25.95 41.10 9.70
CA GLY A 139 -25.18 40.05 10.35
C GLY A 139 -25.93 38.72 10.49
N GLU A 140 -27.05 38.54 9.80
CA GLU A 140 -27.73 37.26 9.79
C GLU A 140 -26.90 36.19 9.07
N PRO A 141 -26.69 34.99 9.66
CA PRO A 141 -25.91 33.94 9.01
C PRO A 141 -26.55 33.45 7.69
N PHE A 142 -25.74 33.30 6.65
CA PHE A 142 -26.16 32.78 5.35
C PHE A 142 -25.05 32.01 4.65
N ALA A 143 -25.41 31.01 3.86
CA ALA A 143 -24.48 30.35 2.95
C ALA A 143 -24.53 31.02 1.55
N ILE A 144 -23.50 30.80 0.72
CA ILE A 144 -23.55 31.13 -0.71
C ILE A 144 -23.73 29.83 -1.49
N ARG A 145 -24.78 29.77 -2.31
CA ARG A 145 -25.03 28.63 -3.19
C ARG A 145 -24.80 28.97 -4.65
N PHE A 146 -24.09 28.09 -5.36
CA PHE A 146 -23.99 28.11 -6.81
C PHE A 146 -25.32 27.67 -7.43
N ARG A 147 -25.79 28.45 -8.40
CA ARG A 147 -27.00 28.19 -9.18
C ARG A 147 -26.66 27.21 -10.30
N VAL A 148 -27.04 25.95 -10.13
CA VAL A 148 -26.90 24.94 -11.18
C VAL A 148 -27.78 25.33 -12.38
N PRO A 149 -27.23 25.49 -13.60
CA PRO A 149 -28.00 25.83 -14.79
C PRO A 149 -28.84 24.64 -15.25
N ASP A 150 -29.94 24.92 -15.95
CA ASP A 150 -30.75 23.87 -16.58
C ASP A 150 -30.00 23.19 -17.75
N GLY A 151 -30.47 22.03 -18.18
CA GLY A 151 -29.87 21.25 -19.26
C GLY A 151 -29.11 20.01 -18.78
N GLU A 152 -28.11 19.60 -19.54
CA GLU A 152 -27.33 18.38 -19.28
C GLU A 152 -25.84 18.72 -19.10
N THR A 153 -25.18 18.00 -18.20
CA THR A 153 -23.72 18.00 -18.10
C THR A 153 -23.18 16.62 -18.47
N SER A 154 -22.35 16.57 -19.50
CA SER A 154 -21.71 15.36 -20.00
C SER A 154 -20.20 15.54 -20.18
N TRP A 155 -19.48 14.41 -20.13
CA TRP A 155 -18.05 14.32 -20.41
C TRP A 155 -17.69 12.90 -20.88
N GLU A 156 -16.53 12.77 -21.52
CA GLU A 156 -15.93 11.48 -21.85
C GLU A 156 -14.99 11.06 -20.72
N ASP A 157 -15.38 10.08 -19.92
CA ASP A 157 -14.51 9.53 -18.88
C ASP A 157 -13.46 8.59 -19.49
N ARG A 158 -12.18 8.79 -19.16
CA ARG A 158 -11.08 7.98 -19.70
C ARG A 158 -11.14 6.50 -19.29
N VAL A 159 -11.97 6.12 -18.31
CA VAL A 159 -12.19 4.72 -17.87
C VAL A 159 -13.61 4.26 -18.19
N HIS A 160 -14.61 5.04 -17.80
CA HIS A 160 -16.03 4.66 -17.92
C HIS A 160 -16.65 5.01 -19.29
N GLY A 161 -15.99 5.83 -20.10
CA GLY A 161 -16.50 6.36 -21.36
C GLY A 161 -17.51 7.50 -21.15
N GLU A 162 -18.33 7.74 -22.17
CA GLU A 162 -19.36 8.78 -22.13
C GLU A 162 -20.27 8.69 -20.89
N THR A 163 -20.28 9.76 -20.10
CA THR A 163 -21.10 9.90 -18.90
C THR A 163 -21.94 11.17 -18.97
N ARG A 164 -23.21 11.10 -18.55
CA ARG A 164 -24.18 12.20 -18.67
C ARG A 164 -25.06 12.31 -17.43
N PHE A 165 -25.33 13.54 -17.00
CA PHE A 165 -26.20 13.86 -15.88
C PHE A 165 -27.16 14.99 -16.28
N ASP A 166 -28.45 14.79 -16.02
CA ASP A 166 -29.45 15.86 -16.07
C ASP A 166 -29.20 16.82 -14.91
N ASN A 167 -28.97 18.10 -15.21
CA ASN A 167 -28.69 19.12 -14.21
C ASN A 167 -29.86 19.32 -13.24
N ALA A 168 -31.10 18.96 -13.63
CA ALA A 168 -32.25 18.98 -12.74
C ALA A 168 -32.08 18.04 -11.52
N THR A 169 -31.25 17.00 -11.65
CA THR A 169 -30.96 16.03 -10.58
C THR A 169 -29.82 16.46 -9.64
N ILE A 170 -29.11 17.54 -9.99
CA ILE A 170 -27.96 18.05 -9.24
C ILE A 170 -28.45 19.21 -8.36
N GLU A 171 -28.22 19.17 -7.04
CA GLU A 171 -28.62 20.25 -6.13
C GLU A 171 -27.84 21.55 -6.34
N ASP A 172 -28.44 22.69 -5.95
CA ASP A 172 -27.69 23.94 -5.84
C ASP A 172 -26.64 23.84 -4.73
N LEU A 173 -25.38 23.95 -5.13
CA LEU A 173 -24.23 23.60 -4.31
C LEU A 173 -23.93 24.72 -3.33
N VAL A 174 -23.81 24.43 -2.05
CA VAL A 174 -23.14 25.37 -1.14
C VAL A 174 -21.68 25.47 -1.58
N ILE A 175 -21.23 26.66 -1.93
CA ILE A 175 -19.84 26.96 -2.33
C ILE A 175 -19.09 27.73 -1.23
N LEU A 176 -19.82 28.48 -0.40
CA LEU A 176 -19.30 29.12 0.81
C LEU A 176 -20.29 28.87 1.96
N ARG A 177 -19.81 28.37 3.09
CA ARG A 177 -20.62 28.16 4.31
C ARG A 177 -20.87 29.49 5.04
N ALA A 178 -21.78 29.46 6.01
CA ALA A 178 -22.13 30.64 6.82
C ALA A 178 -20.98 31.17 7.69
N ASP A 179 -20.02 30.32 8.05
CA ASP A 179 -18.77 30.72 8.70
C ASP A 179 -17.72 31.30 7.72
N GLY A 180 -18.08 31.43 6.44
CA GLY A 180 -17.21 31.94 5.40
C GLY A 180 -16.15 30.95 4.89
N SER A 181 -16.24 29.67 5.26
CA SER A 181 -15.35 28.61 4.77
C SER A 181 -15.80 28.05 3.40
N PRO A 182 -14.87 27.80 2.46
CA PRO A 182 -15.20 27.19 1.17
C PRO A 182 -15.57 25.71 1.32
N THR A 183 -16.44 25.22 0.44
CA THR A 183 -16.75 23.78 0.38
C THR A 183 -15.81 23.04 -0.57
N TYR A 184 -15.77 21.71 -0.43
CA TYR A 184 -14.92 20.83 -1.22
C TYR A 184 -14.99 21.10 -2.73
N ASN A 185 -16.20 21.15 -3.32
CA ASN A 185 -16.34 21.31 -4.77
C ASN A 185 -15.84 22.66 -5.29
N LEU A 186 -15.93 23.73 -4.49
CA LEU A 186 -15.35 25.02 -4.88
C LEU A 186 -13.82 25.00 -4.73
N ALA A 187 -13.33 24.53 -3.59
CA ALA A 187 -11.90 24.54 -3.29
C ALA A 187 -11.11 23.69 -4.31
N VAL A 188 -11.57 22.47 -4.59
CA VAL A 188 -10.92 21.56 -5.56
C VAL A 188 -10.89 22.15 -6.97
N VAL A 189 -11.98 22.77 -7.43
CA VAL A 189 -12.06 23.41 -8.76
C VAL A 189 -11.16 24.63 -8.83
N SER A 190 -11.18 25.45 -7.79
CA SER A 190 -10.30 26.62 -7.72
C SER A 190 -8.83 26.22 -7.81
N ASP A 191 -8.43 25.18 -7.08
CA ASP A 191 -7.05 24.73 -7.03
C ASP A 191 -6.65 23.99 -8.30
N ASP A 192 -7.52 23.15 -8.86
CA ASP A 192 -7.27 22.48 -10.13
C ASP A 192 -7.10 23.50 -11.27
N GLY A 193 -7.85 24.62 -11.23
CA GLY A 193 -7.67 25.73 -12.15
C GLY A 193 -6.38 26.53 -11.94
N GLU A 194 -5.97 26.77 -10.68
CA GLU A 194 -4.70 27.46 -10.37
C GLU A 194 -3.47 26.62 -10.72
N MET A 195 -3.54 25.31 -10.46
CA MET A 195 -2.48 24.34 -10.74
C MET A 195 -2.47 23.86 -12.19
N GLU A 196 -3.39 24.37 -13.02
CA GLU A 196 -3.56 24.02 -14.43
C GLU A 196 -3.66 22.50 -14.66
N ILE A 197 -4.42 21.81 -13.80
CA ILE A 197 -4.63 20.37 -13.92
C ILE A 197 -5.31 20.08 -15.25
N THR A 198 -4.74 19.15 -16.02
CA THR A 198 -5.27 18.75 -17.34
C THR A 198 -6.07 17.46 -17.26
N LEU A 199 -5.80 16.61 -16.27
CA LEU A 199 -6.49 15.34 -16.07
C LEU A 199 -6.65 15.04 -14.58
N VAL A 200 -7.87 14.74 -14.16
CA VAL A 200 -8.21 14.32 -12.81
C VAL A 200 -8.41 12.81 -12.78
N ILE A 201 -7.47 12.09 -12.18
CA ILE A 201 -7.57 10.65 -11.91
C ILE A 201 -7.94 10.46 -10.42
N ARG A 202 -9.11 9.87 -10.15
CA ARG A 202 -9.62 9.65 -8.79
C ARG A 202 -10.52 8.42 -8.69
N GLY A 203 -10.93 8.04 -7.47
CA GLY A 203 -11.89 6.96 -7.26
C GLY A 203 -13.26 7.23 -7.89
N ASP A 204 -13.92 6.20 -8.39
CA ASP A 204 -15.27 6.26 -8.97
C ASP A 204 -16.39 6.55 -7.95
N ASP A 205 -16.10 6.45 -6.65
CA ASP A 205 -16.99 6.95 -5.58
C ASP A 205 -17.18 8.47 -5.62
N HIS A 206 -16.35 9.19 -6.37
CA HIS A 206 -16.47 10.63 -6.60
C HIS A 206 -17.10 11.02 -7.94
N ILE A 207 -17.57 10.06 -8.75
CA ILE A 207 -18.09 10.35 -10.10
C ILE A 207 -19.27 11.33 -10.09
N SER A 208 -20.09 11.31 -9.04
CA SER A 208 -21.23 12.22 -8.86
C SER A 208 -20.83 13.67 -8.56
N ASN A 209 -19.57 13.92 -8.18
CA ASN A 209 -19.03 15.28 -8.02
C ASN A 209 -18.55 15.87 -9.35
N THR A 210 -18.25 15.05 -10.35
CA THR A 210 -17.72 15.51 -11.65
C THR A 210 -18.63 16.53 -12.35
N PRO A 211 -19.95 16.30 -12.53
CA PRO A 211 -20.78 17.29 -13.19
C PRO A 211 -20.87 18.61 -12.40
N LYS A 212 -20.85 18.52 -11.05
CA LYS A 212 -20.81 19.69 -10.16
C LYS A 212 -19.54 20.53 -10.40
N GLN A 213 -18.39 19.87 -10.53
CA GLN A 213 -17.10 20.51 -10.72
C GLN A 213 -16.94 21.07 -12.14
N ILE A 214 -17.41 20.35 -13.17
CA ILE A 214 -17.46 20.83 -14.55
C ILE A 214 -18.24 22.14 -14.64
N LEU A 215 -19.41 22.20 -14.00
CA LEU A 215 -20.24 23.41 -13.97
C LEU A 215 -19.53 24.58 -13.29
N LEU A 216 -18.80 24.33 -12.20
CA LEU A 216 -18.02 25.36 -11.51
C LEU A 216 -16.84 25.84 -12.35
N HIS A 217 -16.07 24.95 -13.00
CA HIS A 217 -15.00 25.35 -13.94
C HIS A 217 -15.54 26.27 -15.03
N ARG A 218 -16.64 25.88 -15.67
CA ARG A 218 -17.33 26.68 -16.70
C ARG A 218 -17.78 28.03 -16.16
N ALA A 219 -18.41 28.04 -14.97
CA ALA A 219 -18.89 29.26 -14.33
C ALA A 219 -17.74 30.22 -13.97
N LEU A 220 -16.59 29.69 -13.57
CA LEU A 220 -15.39 30.44 -13.24
C LEU A 220 -14.55 30.85 -14.46
N GLY A 221 -14.92 30.41 -15.66
CA GLY A 221 -14.16 30.65 -16.89
C GLY A 221 -12.82 29.91 -16.95
N GLN A 222 -12.69 28.82 -16.20
CA GLN A 222 -11.49 27.99 -16.16
C GLN A 222 -11.61 26.83 -17.17
N PRO A 223 -10.48 26.34 -17.71
CA PRO A 223 -10.46 25.09 -18.46
C PRO A 223 -11.03 23.94 -17.63
N VAL A 224 -11.78 23.06 -18.29
CA VAL A 224 -12.29 21.83 -17.67
C VAL A 224 -11.25 20.73 -17.94
N PRO A 225 -10.69 20.07 -16.91
CA PRO A 225 -9.78 18.95 -17.13
C PRO A 225 -10.53 17.74 -17.69
N ASP A 226 -9.78 16.81 -18.29
CA ASP A 226 -10.29 15.46 -18.52
C ASP A 226 -10.47 14.72 -17.18
N PHE A 227 -11.28 13.66 -17.18
CA PHE A 227 -11.54 12.87 -15.98
C PHE A 227 -11.32 11.38 -16.23
N ALA A 228 -10.77 10.69 -15.24
CA ALA A 228 -10.62 9.24 -15.20
C ALA A 228 -11.05 8.73 -13.82
N HIS A 229 -12.14 7.96 -13.77
CA HIS A 229 -12.63 7.39 -12.52
C HIS A 229 -12.20 5.93 -12.37
N VAL A 230 -11.34 5.67 -11.39
CA VAL A 230 -10.74 4.35 -11.14
C VAL A 230 -11.65 3.57 -10.17
N PRO A 231 -12.08 2.34 -10.51
CA PRO A 231 -13.00 1.58 -9.67
C PRO A 231 -12.49 1.32 -8.27
N MET A 232 -13.36 1.44 -7.27
CA MET A 232 -13.04 1.10 -5.87
C MET A 232 -12.38 -0.27 -5.70
N ILE A 233 -11.54 -0.40 -4.66
CA ILE A 233 -10.97 -1.68 -4.22
C ILE A 233 -11.92 -2.33 -3.21
N LEU A 234 -12.19 -3.61 -3.40
CA LEU A 234 -13.02 -4.43 -2.52
C LEU A 234 -12.16 -5.28 -1.59
N GLY A 235 -12.71 -5.63 -0.43
CA GLY A 235 -12.19 -6.71 0.40
C GLY A 235 -12.62 -8.09 -0.12
N PRO A 236 -12.11 -9.17 0.49
CA PRO A 236 -12.48 -10.55 0.12
C PRO A 236 -13.98 -10.86 0.26
N ASP A 237 -14.70 -10.08 1.07
CA ASP A 237 -16.15 -10.19 1.26
C ASP A 237 -16.98 -9.48 0.17
N GLY A 238 -16.31 -8.89 -0.83
CA GLY A 238 -16.93 -8.15 -1.93
C GLY A 238 -17.43 -6.76 -1.53
N LYS A 239 -17.20 -6.31 -0.30
CA LYS A 239 -17.55 -4.95 0.16
C LYS A 239 -16.35 -4.02 -0.01
N ARG A 240 -16.59 -2.71 0.12
CA ARG A 240 -15.51 -1.70 0.10
C ARG A 240 -14.41 -2.07 1.12
N LEU A 241 -13.16 -2.05 0.68
CA LEU A 241 -12.02 -2.30 1.55
C LEU A 241 -12.05 -1.34 2.75
N SER A 242 -11.81 -1.86 3.95
CA SER A 242 -11.93 -1.12 5.20
C SER A 242 -10.94 -1.65 6.24
N LYS A 243 -10.86 -0.99 7.40
CA LYS A 243 -9.99 -1.40 8.51
C LYS A 243 -10.23 -2.80 9.06
N ARG A 244 -11.38 -3.40 8.76
CA ARG A 244 -11.70 -4.76 9.21
C ARG A 244 -11.07 -5.85 8.35
N HIS A 245 -10.53 -5.49 7.19
CA HIS A 245 -10.02 -6.43 6.19
C HIS A 245 -8.49 -6.57 6.17
N GLY A 246 -7.78 -5.79 6.99
CA GLY A 246 -6.32 -5.78 7.02
C GLY A 246 -5.77 -4.42 7.43
N ALA A 247 -4.48 -4.23 7.17
CA ALA A 247 -3.79 -2.98 7.46
C ALA A 247 -4.39 -1.82 6.66
N THR A 248 -4.35 -0.62 7.26
CA THR A 248 -5.17 0.50 6.77
C THR A 248 -4.35 1.61 6.19
N ALA A 249 -3.17 1.80 6.73
CA ALA A 249 -2.16 2.65 6.17
C ALA A 249 -1.23 1.79 5.31
N VAL A 250 -0.81 2.33 4.19
CA VAL A 250 0.14 1.63 3.32
C VAL A 250 1.50 1.45 4.01
N GLY A 251 1.86 2.37 4.91
CA GLY A 251 3.05 2.23 5.76
C GLY A 251 3.01 1.05 6.75
N ASP A 252 1.83 0.56 7.13
CA ASP A 252 1.70 -0.61 8.02
C ASP A 252 2.31 -1.88 7.37
N TYR A 253 2.28 -1.97 6.03
CA TYR A 253 2.85 -3.10 5.29
C TYR A 253 4.39 -3.12 5.32
N ALA A 254 5.03 -1.96 5.48
CA ALA A 254 6.47 -1.91 5.70
C ALA A 254 6.84 -2.67 6.99
N GLY A 255 6.07 -2.47 8.07
CA GLY A 255 6.23 -3.19 9.33
C GLY A 255 5.99 -4.70 9.21
N GLN A 256 5.20 -5.14 8.22
CA GLN A 256 4.98 -6.56 7.90
C GLN A 256 6.11 -7.17 7.05
N GLY A 257 7.12 -6.37 6.68
CA GLY A 257 8.24 -6.83 5.85
C GLY A 257 7.91 -6.94 4.37
N ILE A 258 6.89 -6.22 3.90
CA ILE A 258 6.61 -6.05 2.46
C ILE A 258 7.58 -5.01 1.89
N LEU A 259 8.11 -5.30 0.71
CA LEU A 259 8.97 -4.40 -0.05
C LEU A 259 8.15 -3.30 -0.73
N PRO A 260 8.67 -2.06 -0.82
CA PRO A 260 7.98 -1.01 -1.55
C PRO A 260 7.80 -1.33 -3.04
N GLU A 261 8.74 -2.03 -3.67
CA GLU A 261 8.66 -2.50 -5.06
C GLU A 261 7.49 -3.47 -5.25
N ALA A 262 7.37 -4.46 -4.35
CA ALA A 262 6.27 -5.42 -4.37
C ALA A 262 4.91 -4.75 -4.14
N MET A 263 4.84 -3.78 -3.22
CA MET A 263 3.61 -3.02 -2.98
C MET A 263 3.22 -2.18 -4.21
N VAL A 264 4.18 -1.50 -4.85
CA VAL A 264 3.93 -0.73 -6.08
C VAL A 264 3.42 -1.65 -7.20
N ASN A 265 4.08 -2.78 -7.42
CA ASN A 265 3.65 -3.78 -8.39
C ASN A 265 2.25 -4.31 -8.09
N PHE A 266 1.97 -4.61 -6.82
CA PHE A 266 0.67 -5.13 -6.41
C PHE A 266 -0.44 -4.08 -6.63
N LEU A 267 -0.22 -2.85 -6.18
CA LEU A 267 -1.16 -1.73 -6.37
C LEU A 267 -1.43 -1.48 -7.85
N ALA A 268 -0.40 -1.57 -8.70
CA ALA A 268 -0.56 -1.43 -10.15
C ALA A 268 -1.54 -2.48 -10.68
N LEU A 269 -1.38 -3.75 -10.29
CA LEU A 269 -2.24 -4.85 -10.74
C LEU A 269 -3.66 -4.83 -10.14
N LEU A 270 -3.97 -3.92 -9.21
CA LEU A 270 -5.31 -3.74 -8.65
C LEU A 270 -6.22 -2.88 -9.54
N GLY A 271 -6.64 -3.47 -10.66
CA GLY A 271 -7.56 -2.83 -11.61
C GLY A 271 -6.88 -2.32 -12.87
N TRP A 272 -5.67 -2.77 -13.15
CA TRP A 272 -4.98 -2.57 -14.43
C TRP A 272 -4.31 -3.87 -14.87
N SER A 273 -4.14 -4.05 -16.18
CA SER A 273 -3.45 -5.19 -16.79
C SER A 273 -2.47 -4.70 -17.85
N ALA A 274 -1.30 -5.34 -17.93
CA ALA A 274 -0.32 -5.10 -19.00
C ALA A 274 -0.77 -5.65 -20.37
N GLY A 275 -1.93 -6.31 -20.45
CA GLY A 275 -2.46 -6.89 -21.68
C GLY A 275 -1.96 -8.31 -21.98
N ASP A 276 -1.08 -8.83 -21.14
CA ASP A 276 -0.57 -10.21 -21.11
C ASP A 276 -0.71 -10.79 -19.69
N ASP A 277 -0.10 -11.97 -19.49
CA ASP A 277 -0.12 -12.69 -18.20
C ASP A 277 1.06 -12.29 -17.29
N GLU A 278 1.83 -11.24 -17.64
CA GLU A 278 2.95 -10.78 -16.82
C GLU A 278 2.43 -10.16 -15.51
N GLN A 279 3.08 -10.49 -14.40
CA GLN A 279 2.66 -10.08 -13.06
C GLN A 279 3.80 -9.50 -12.23
N ILE A 280 5.04 -9.70 -12.64
CA ILE A 280 6.21 -9.20 -11.93
C ILE A 280 6.76 -8.04 -12.75
N PHE A 281 6.74 -6.85 -12.17
CA PHE A 281 7.21 -5.64 -12.83
C PHE A 281 8.12 -4.86 -11.90
N THR A 282 9.22 -4.38 -12.45
CA THR A 282 9.97 -3.26 -11.91
C THR A 282 9.16 -1.97 -12.03
N ARG A 283 9.58 -0.92 -11.31
CA ARG A 283 8.92 0.38 -11.40
C ARG A 283 9.04 0.98 -12.80
N GLU A 284 10.20 0.83 -13.42
CA GLU A 284 10.48 1.32 -14.77
C GLU A 284 9.59 0.62 -15.80
N GLU A 285 9.45 -0.70 -15.73
CA GLU A 285 8.54 -1.45 -16.61
C GLU A 285 7.08 -1.03 -16.43
N LEU A 286 6.64 -0.76 -15.20
CA LEU A 286 5.31 -0.19 -14.96
C LEU A 286 5.15 1.18 -15.60
N VAL A 287 6.14 2.07 -15.48
CA VAL A 287 6.10 3.39 -16.12
C VAL A 287 5.95 3.24 -17.64
N ASP A 288 6.76 2.38 -18.26
CA ASP A 288 6.73 2.18 -19.71
C ASP A 288 5.41 1.57 -20.20
N ALA A 289 4.86 0.62 -19.43
CA ALA A 289 3.65 -0.13 -19.80
C ALA A 289 2.33 0.58 -19.47
N PHE A 290 2.30 1.43 -18.44
CA PHE A 290 1.04 1.93 -17.87
C PHE A 290 0.22 2.78 -18.84
N SER A 291 -1.04 2.40 -19.07
CA SER A 291 -2.00 3.20 -19.85
C SER A 291 -3.34 3.21 -19.17
N LEU A 292 -4.01 4.37 -19.18
CA LEU A 292 -5.39 4.49 -18.70
C LEU A 292 -6.36 3.62 -19.49
N ASP A 293 -6.12 3.39 -20.79
CA ASP A 293 -6.99 2.56 -21.63
C ASP A 293 -7.03 1.09 -21.18
N ARG A 294 -6.07 0.67 -20.33
CA ARG A 294 -5.96 -0.68 -19.76
C ARG A 294 -6.42 -0.75 -18.30
N VAL A 295 -6.93 0.34 -17.75
CA VAL A 295 -7.59 0.34 -16.45
C VAL A 295 -8.95 -0.35 -16.60
N LEU A 296 -9.17 -1.38 -15.79
CA LEU A 296 -10.38 -2.17 -15.80
C LEU A 296 -11.53 -1.37 -15.19
N ARG A 297 -12.74 -1.52 -15.75
CA ARG A 297 -13.98 -0.91 -15.22
C ARG A 297 -14.57 -1.62 -14.01
N LYS A 298 -14.11 -2.85 -13.74
CA LYS A 298 -14.57 -3.64 -12.59
C LYS A 298 -13.68 -3.38 -11.39
N SER A 299 -14.29 -3.36 -10.20
CA SER A 299 -13.56 -3.30 -8.95
C SER A 299 -12.61 -4.48 -8.78
N ALA A 300 -11.41 -4.21 -8.29
CA ALA A 300 -10.43 -5.23 -7.94
C ALA A 300 -10.59 -5.65 -6.48
N VAL A 301 -10.36 -6.93 -6.19
CA VAL A 301 -10.35 -7.47 -4.82
C VAL A 301 -8.93 -7.41 -4.28
N PHE A 302 -8.77 -6.88 -3.07
CA PHE A 302 -7.52 -6.96 -2.33
C PHE A 302 -7.32 -8.38 -1.80
N ASP A 303 -6.22 -9.02 -2.20
CA ASP A 303 -5.86 -10.38 -1.81
C ASP A 303 -4.47 -10.35 -1.14
N GLN A 304 -4.43 -10.67 0.16
CA GLN A 304 -3.19 -10.69 0.94
C GLN A 304 -2.25 -11.82 0.50
N ASP A 305 -2.76 -13.01 0.19
CA ASP A 305 -1.94 -14.13 -0.24
C ASP A 305 -1.24 -13.82 -1.57
N ARG A 306 -1.92 -13.09 -2.46
CA ARG A 306 -1.34 -12.60 -3.71
C ARG A 306 -0.24 -11.56 -3.45
N LEU A 307 -0.44 -10.64 -2.52
CA LEU A 307 0.59 -9.67 -2.12
C LEU A 307 1.83 -10.37 -1.54
N ASP A 308 1.64 -11.33 -0.64
CA ASP A 308 2.73 -12.09 -0.02
C ASP A 308 3.50 -12.91 -1.06
N TRP A 309 2.78 -13.54 -2.01
CA TRP A 309 3.41 -14.23 -3.15
C TRP A 309 4.25 -13.28 -3.99
N LEU A 310 3.69 -12.13 -4.37
CA LEU A 310 4.39 -11.14 -5.19
C LEU A 310 5.61 -10.58 -4.45
N ASN A 311 5.49 -10.33 -3.14
CA ASN A 311 6.60 -9.90 -2.31
C ASN A 311 7.74 -10.94 -2.28
N GLY A 312 7.41 -12.23 -2.15
CA GLY A 312 8.41 -13.30 -2.26
C GLY A 312 9.12 -13.36 -3.62
N ARG A 313 8.41 -13.06 -4.71
CA ARG A 313 9.00 -12.95 -6.05
C ARG A 313 10.01 -11.80 -6.13
N HIS A 314 9.64 -10.62 -5.66
CA HIS A 314 10.55 -9.46 -5.59
C HIS A 314 11.77 -9.75 -4.70
N LEU A 315 11.58 -10.36 -3.53
CA LEU A 315 12.68 -10.76 -2.64
C LEU A 315 13.69 -11.68 -3.32
N THR A 316 13.21 -12.63 -4.13
CA THR A 316 14.04 -13.59 -4.87
C THR A 316 14.91 -12.88 -5.92
N GLU A 317 14.37 -11.84 -6.57
CA GLU A 317 15.01 -11.13 -7.69
C GLU A 317 15.96 -10.01 -7.26
N MET A 318 15.77 -9.43 -6.08
CA MET A 318 16.67 -8.39 -5.55
C MET A 318 18.10 -8.91 -5.36
N ASP A 319 19.08 -8.01 -5.20
CA ASP A 319 20.41 -8.42 -4.73
C ASP A 319 20.43 -8.49 -3.18
N PRO A 320 21.07 -9.49 -2.54
CA PRO A 320 21.02 -9.64 -1.09
C PRO A 320 21.66 -8.47 -0.36
N GLU A 321 22.65 -7.82 -0.97
CA GLU A 321 23.29 -6.64 -0.38
C GLU A 321 22.30 -5.49 -0.28
N SER A 322 21.39 -5.36 -1.25
CA SER A 322 20.34 -4.34 -1.27
C SER A 322 19.28 -4.57 -0.17
N LEU A 323 19.15 -5.79 0.34
CA LEU A 323 18.22 -6.12 1.43
C LEU A 323 18.79 -5.79 2.81
N LEU A 324 20.11 -5.62 2.95
CA LEU A 324 20.75 -5.41 4.25
C LEU A 324 20.20 -4.21 5.04
N PRO A 325 19.99 -3.01 4.45
CA PRO A 325 19.51 -1.86 5.22
C PRO A 325 18.16 -2.13 5.89
N GLU A 326 17.24 -2.77 5.15
CA GLU A 326 15.91 -3.12 5.65
C GLU A 326 15.96 -4.28 6.66
N LEU A 327 16.82 -5.28 6.44
CA LEU A 327 16.96 -6.40 7.36
C LEU A 327 17.61 -6.00 8.69
N LEU A 328 18.61 -5.10 8.67
CA LEU A 328 19.30 -4.63 9.88
C LEU A 328 18.34 -4.02 10.93
N GLY A 329 17.29 -3.34 10.47
CA GLY A 329 16.25 -2.80 11.36
C GLY A 329 15.35 -3.87 11.98
N ARG A 330 15.30 -5.07 11.41
CA ARG A 330 14.37 -6.16 11.79
C ARG A 330 15.02 -7.23 12.68
N PHE A 331 16.34 -7.23 12.78
CA PHE A 331 17.09 -8.03 13.75
C PHE A 331 17.04 -7.42 15.16
N GLU A 332 15.85 -7.05 15.66
CA GLU A 332 15.71 -6.47 16.99
C GLU A 332 16.22 -7.46 18.06
N GLY A 333 17.22 -7.05 18.84
CA GLY A 333 17.91 -7.90 19.83
C GLY A 333 19.21 -8.55 19.32
N ASP A 334 19.30 -8.84 18.02
CA ASP A 334 20.43 -9.51 17.38
C ASP A 334 21.25 -8.59 16.45
N ARG A 335 20.88 -7.31 16.34
CA ARG A 335 21.52 -6.35 15.42
C ARG A 335 23.04 -6.31 15.56
N ALA A 336 23.55 -6.31 16.79
CA ALA A 336 24.99 -6.33 17.04
C ALA A 336 25.65 -7.59 16.47
N LEU A 337 25.01 -8.76 16.60
CA LEU A 337 25.51 -10.02 16.03
C LEU A 337 25.55 -9.98 14.51
N VAL A 338 24.57 -9.33 13.88
CA VAL A 338 24.54 -9.17 12.41
C VAL A 338 25.59 -8.18 11.94
N GLU A 339 25.77 -7.07 12.65
CA GLU A 339 26.81 -6.07 12.35
C GLU A 339 28.23 -6.67 12.53
N ASP A 340 28.45 -7.43 13.60
CA ASP A 340 29.71 -8.16 13.84
C ASP A 340 29.95 -9.19 12.73
N LYS A 341 28.95 -10.02 12.38
CA LYS A 341 29.09 -10.99 11.30
C LYS A 341 29.28 -10.32 9.93
N LEU A 342 28.65 -9.17 9.68
CA LEU A 342 28.88 -8.38 8.47
C LEU A 342 30.35 -7.89 8.39
N ALA A 343 30.95 -7.56 9.53
CA ALA A 343 32.36 -7.14 9.60
C ALA A 343 33.35 -8.32 9.49
N GLU A 344 33.02 -9.47 10.06
CA GLU A 344 33.88 -10.67 10.09
C GLU A 344 33.76 -11.53 8.82
N ASP A 345 32.54 -11.75 8.34
CA ASP A 345 32.20 -12.69 7.26
C ASP A 345 31.02 -12.16 6.43
N ARG A 346 31.29 -11.08 5.69
CA ARG A 346 30.32 -10.45 4.78
C ARG A 346 29.79 -11.43 3.74
N GLU A 347 30.64 -12.24 3.14
CA GLU A 347 30.24 -13.18 2.09
C GLU A 347 29.32 -14.28 2.63
N GLY A 348 29.62 -14.83 3.80
CA GLY A 348 28.75 -15.81 4.47
C GLY A 348 27.40 -15.22 4.86
N LEU A 349 27.35 -13.95 5.30
CA LEU A 349 26.08 -13.26 5.55
C LEU A 349 25.26 -13.08 4.28
N LEU A 350 25.88 -12.65 3.18
CA LEU A 350 25.18 -12.50 1.90
C LEU A 350 24.70 -13.86 1.36
N LEU A 351 25.48 -14.93 1.54
CA LEU A 351 25.07 -16.28 1.18
C LEU A 351 23.86 -16.76 2.00
N MET A 352 23.85 -16.48 3.30
CA MET A 352 22.70 -16.73 4.16
C MET A 352 21.45 -16.00 3.66
N ILE A 353 21.55 -14.70 3.35
CA ILE A 353 20.41 -13.92 2.85
C ILE A 353 19.91 -14.48 1.51
N ARG A 354 20.82 -14.86 0.58
CA ARG A 354 20.47 -15.56 -0.67
C ARG A 354 19.67 -16.83 -0.39
N LEU A 355 20.12 -17.65 0.54
CA LEU A 355 19.48 -18.91 0.88
C LEU A 355 18.06 -18.72 1.44
N LEU A 356 17.86 -17.70 2.28
CA LEU A 356 16.61 -17.49 2.99
C LEU A 356 15.56 -16.75 2.17
N ARG A 357 15.97 -15.76 1.37
CA ARG A 357 15.02 -14.92 0.62
C ARG A 357 14.23 -15.71 -0.43
N ASP A 358 14.80 -16.76 -1.02
CA ASP A 358 14.19 -17.53 -2.12
C ASP A 358 12.93 -18.30 -1.68
N ARG A 359 12.71 -18.40 -0.37
CA ARG A 359 11.55 -19.08 0.23
C ARG A 359 10.71 -18.17 1.12
N ALA A 360 11.23 -17.00 1.45
CA ALA A 360 10.55 -16.07 2.34
C ALA A 360 9.44 -15.32 1.60
N ARG A 361 8.36 -15.05 2.31
CA ARG A 361 7.26 -14.18 1.86
C ARG A 361 7.42 -12.75 2.34
N SER A 362 8.29 -12.50 3.32
CA SER A 362 8.54 -11.17 3.86
C SER A 362 9.96 -11.03 4.42
N LEU A 363 10.41 -9.79 4.57
CA LEU A 363 11.66 -9.46 5.26
C LEU A 363 11.67 -9.95 6.71
N ASN A 364 10.51 -9.95 7.37
CA ASN A 364 10.38 -10.42 8.75
C ASN A 364 10.62 -11.93 8.84
N GLU A 365 10.14 -12.69 7.85
CA GLU A 365 10.40 -14.13 7.77
C GLU A 365 11.89 -14.43 7.52
N ILE A 366 12.58 -13.63 6.70
CA ILE A 366 14.04 -13.73 6.54
C ILE A 366 14.74 -13.50 7.88
N ALA A 367 14.37 -12.45 8.60
CA ALA A 367 14.98 -12.11 9.89
C ALA A 367 14.77 -13.23 10.93
N GLU A 368 13.55 -13.79 11.01
CA GLU A 368 13.21 -14.91 11.89
C GLU A 368 14.05 -16.16 11.54
N GLN A 369 14.10 -16.55 10.27
CA GLN A 369 14.86 -17.74 9.85
C GLN A 369 16.38 -17.57 10.01
N ALA A 370 16.88 -16.35 9.87
CA ALA A 370 18.30 -16.03 10.02
C ALA A 370 18.82 -16.25 11.45
N GLN A 371 17.95 -16.22 12.47
CA GLN A 371 18.35 -16.51 13.86
C GLN A 371 19.06 -17.86 13.99
N ILE A 372 18.66 -18.87 13.22
CA ILE A 372 19.28 -20.21 13.19
C ILE A 372 20.76 -20.13 12.79
N TYR A 373 21.18 -19.14 12.00
CA TYR A 373 22.54 -19.04 11.46
C TYR A 373 23.38 -17.99 12.18
N LEU A 374 22.75 -17.13 12.98
CA LEU A 374 23.40 -16.06 13.73
C LEU A 374 23.67 -16.47 15.17
N SER A 375 22.69 -17.09 15.84
CA SER A 375 22.79 -17.47 17.25
C SER A 375 23.59 -18.76 17.48
N ASP A 376 24.35 -18.79 18.57
CA ASP A 376 24.99 -20.00 19.09
C ASP A 376 24.02 -20.90 19.88
N GLU A 377 22.88 -20.34 20.32
CA GLU A 377 21.80 -21.08 20.95
C GLU A 377 20.82 -21.57 19.89
N LEU A 378 20.42 -22.85 19.99
CA LEU A 378 19.50 -23.48 19.06
C LEU A 378 18.32 -24.07 19.84
N SER A 379 17.12 -23.53 19.59
CA SER A 379 15.87 -24.12 20.07
C SER A 379 15.46 -25.28 19.17
N TYR A 380 14.90 -26.33 19.77
CA TYR A 380 14.48 -27.53 19.06
C TYR A 380 12.97 -27.67 19.14
N ASP A 381 12.33 -27.90 18.00
CA ASP A 381 10.91 -28.23 17.93
C ASP A 381 10.66 -29.65 18.46
N ASP A 382 9.80 -29.75 19.48
CA ASP A 382 9.51 -31.02 20.16
C ASP A 382 8.91 -32.06 19.22
N ALA A 383 8.14 -31.66 18.21
CA ALA A 383 7.60 -32.60 17.23
C ALA A 383 8.70 -33.10 16.28
N ALA A 384 9.66 -32.25 15.92
CA ALA A 384 10.83 -32.58 15.13
C ALA A 384 11.71 -33.61 15.86
N VAL A 385 12.06 -33.31 17.11
CA VAL A 385 12.85 -34.20 17.97
C VAL A 385 12.14 -35.54 18.17
N ARG A 386 10.85 -35.52 18.54
CA ARG A 386 10.07 -36.76 18.72
C ARG A 386 10.04 -37.61 17.45
N LYS A 387 9.80 -36.99 16.30
CA LYS A 387 9.62 -37.71 15.03
C LYS A 387 10.93 -38.20 14.42
N ARG A 388 12.01 -37.42 14.55
CA ARG A 388 13.28 -37.67 13.83
C ARG A 388 14.37 -38.28 14.68
N TRP A 389 14.33 -38.09 16.00
CA TRP A 389 15.31 -38.65 16.91
C TRP A 389 14.69 -39.71 17.81
N LEU A 390 13.64 -39.36 18.55
CA LEU A 390 13.13 -40.24 19.62
C LEU A 390 12.27 -41.41 19.11
N LYS A 391 11.84 -41.39 17.84
CA LYS A 391 11.14 -42.53 17.24
C LYS A 391 12.01 -43.78 17.21
N ASN A 392 13.30 -43.63 16.88
CA ASN A 392 14.31 -44.68 16.89
C ASN A 392 15.62 -44.07 17.43
N PRO A 393 15.78 -43.92 18.76
CA PRO A 393 16.89 -43.14 19.34
C PRO A 393 18.26 -43.76 19.05
N VAL A 394 18.38 -45.09 19.13
CA VAL A 394 19.64 -45.81 18.82
C VAL A 394 20.06 -45.59 17.38
N GLU A 395 19.13 -45.78 16.43
CA GLU A 395 19.39 -45.54 15.00
C GLU A 395 19.76 -44.07 14.72
N SER A 396 19.08 -43.13 15.38
CA SER A 396 19.34 -41.70 15.22
C SER A 396 20.71 -41.29 15.77
N GLU A 397 21.12 -41.88 16.89
CA GLU A 397 22.45 -41.73 17.46
C GLU A 397 23.53 -42.24 16.50
N GLU A 398 23.38 -43.48 15.99
CA GLU A 398 24.33 -44.07 15.03
C GLU A 398 24.43 -43.24 13.74
N ILE A 399 23.31 -42.68 13.26
CA ILE A 399 23.30 -41.77 12.11
C ILE A 399 24.10 -40.51 12.40
N LEU A 400 23.80 -39.81 13.50
CA LEU A 400 24.46 -38.54 13.80
C LEU A 400 25.94 -38.70 14.13
N GLU A 401 26.33 -39.79 14.80
CA GLU A 401 27.72 -40.10 15.11
C GLU A 401 28.51 -40.40 13.82
N GLY A 402 27.98 -41.25 12.94
CA GLY A 402 28.62 -41.54 11.66
C GLY A 402 28.68 -40.32 10.74
N LEU A 403 27.63 -39.49 10.71
CA LEU A 403 27.64 -38.23 9.97
C LEU A 403 28.66 -37.23 10.51
N HIS A 404 28.81 -37.12 11.83
CA HIS A 404 29.83 -36.26 12.42
C HIS A 404 31.23 -36.68 11.96
N GLU A 405 31.54 -37.98 11.96
CA GLU A 405 32.84 -38.49 11.49
C GLU A 405 33.05 -38.22 9.99
N VAL A 406 32.06 -38.54 9.15
CA VAL A 406 32.14 -38.37 7.70
C VAL A 406 32.30 -36.89 7.33
N LEU A 407 31.51 -36.01 7.94
CA LEU A 407 31.57 -34.56 7.70
C LEU A 407 32.87 -33.94 8.26
N ALA A 408 33.41 -34.48 9.34
CA ALA A 408 34.70 -34.03 9.88
C ALA A 408 35.88 -34.36 8.95
N GLY A 409 35.74 -35.32 8.03
CA GLY A 409 36.79 -35.71 7.09
C GLY A 409 36.63 -35.21 5.66
N CYS A 410 35.49 -34.61 5.31
CA CYS A 410 35.18 -34.25 3.93
C CYS A 410 35.65 -32.84 3.53
N GLU A 411 35.62 -32.57 2.22
CA GLU A 411 35.76 -31.22 1.68
C GLU A 411 34.50 -30.40 2.02
N TRP A 412 34.67 -29.18 2.54
CA TRP A 412 33.57 -28.31 2.98
C TRP A 412 33.02 -27.45 1.84
N THR A 413 32.62 -28.12 0.77
CA THR A 413 31.89 -27.55 -0.37
C THR A 413 30.53 -28.22 -0.47
N GLU A 414 29.54 -27.57 -1.07
CA GLU A 414 28.20 -28.16 -1.21
C GLU A 414 28.24 -29.56 -1.85
N THR A 415 29.00 -29.71 -2.94
CA THR A 415 29.19 -30.99 -3.63
C THR A 415 29.94 -32.02 -2.78
N GLY A 416 30.94 -31.60 -2.00
CA GLY A 416 31.70 -32.46 -1.10
C GLY A 416 30.82 -33.00 0.04
N LEU A 417 30.03 -32.10 0.64
CA LEU A 417 29.08 -32.41 1.71
C LEU A 417 27.97 -33.35 1.21
N GLU A 418 27.40 -33.08 0.04
CA GLU A 418 26.38 -33.94 -0.56
C GLU A 418 26.92 -35.34 -0.85
N SER A 419 28.09 -35.43 -1.49
CA SER A 419 28.72 -36.71 -1.82
C SER A 419 29.01 -37.53 -0.56
N ALA A 420 29.53 -36.88 0.49
CA ALA A 420 29.85 -37.53 1.75
C ALA A 420 28.61 -38.08 2.47
N VAL A 421 27.54 -37.28 2.58
CA VAL A 421 26.28 -37.69 3.23
C VAL A 421 25.58 -38.81 2.44
N ARG A 422 25.60 -38.75 1.11
CA ARG A 422 25.00 -39.81 0.26
C ARG A 422 25.79 -41.12 0.35
N ALA A 423 27.11 -41.06 0.28
CA ALA A 423 27.97 -42.23 0.44
C ALA A 423 27.79 -42.89 1.81
N PHE A 424 27.63 -42.09 2.88
CA PHE A 424 27.31 -42.61 4.21
C PHE A 424 25.97 -43.34 4.23
N ALA A 425 24.92 -42.74 3.64
CA ALA A 425 23.61 -43.35 3.57
C ALA A 425 23.65 -44.70 2.81
N GLU A 426 24.36 -44.75 1.69
CA GLU A 426 24.58 -45.98 0.91
C GLU A 426 25.33 -47.04 1.70
N SER A 427 26.41 -46.68 2.41
CA SER A 427 27.19 -47.63 3.23
C SER A 427 26.39 -48.24 4.40
N ARG A 428 25.30 -47.58 4.80
CA ARG A 428 24.38 -48.04 5.85
C ARG A 428 23.13 -48.71 5.28
N GLU A 429 23.04 -48.85 3.95
CA GLU A 429 21.86 -49.36 3.24
C GLU A 429 20.58 -48.55 3.56
N MET A 430 20.73 -47.24 3.75
CA MET A 430 19.66 -46.31 4.09
C MET A 430 19.35 -45.35 2.94
N GLY A 431 18.08 -44.99 2.78
CA GLY A 431 17.72 -43.88 1.88
C GLY A 431 18.24 -42.54 2.41
N ALA A 432 18.78 -41.68 1.53
CA ALA A 432 19.37 -40.39 1.90
C ALA A 432 18.47 -39.52 2.80
N GLY A 433 17.16 -39.49 2.55
CA GLY A 433 16.20 -38.76 3.39
C GLY A 433 16.17 -39.23 4.85
N LYS A 434 16.41 -40.52 5.11
CA LYS A 434 16.44 -41.09 6.46
C LYS A 434 17.64 -40.59 7.27
N VAL A 435 18.74 -40.26 6.60
CA VAL A 435 19.97 -39.71 7.18
C VAL A 435 19.90 -38.17 7.28
N ILE A 436 19.38 -37.52 6.23
CA ILE A 436 19.26 -36.05 6.15
C ILE A 436 18.30 -35.48 7.19
N HIS A 437 17.19 -36.16 7.50
CA HIS A 437 16.20 -35.60 8.43
C HIS A 437 16.70 -35.48 9.88
N PRO A 438 17.35 -36.51 10.49
CA PRO A 438 17.99 -36.36 11.79
C PRO A 438 19.07 -35.27 11.80
N LEU A 439 19.89 -35.19 10.74
CA LEU A 439 20.90 -34.15 10.57
C LEU A 439 20.29 -32.75 10.54
N ARG A 440 19.19 -32.56 9.81
CA ARG A 440 18.45 -31.29 9.78
C ARG A 440 18.03 -30.85 11.17
N VAL A 441 17.43 -31.73 11.94
CA VAL A 441 17.03 -31.39 13.31
C VAL A 441 18.26 -31.00 14.14
N ALA A 442 19.40 -31.66 13.97
CA ALA A 442 20.64 -31.28 14.68
C ALA A 442 21.12 -29.88 14.31
N LEU A 443 21.08 -29.54 13.02
CA LEU A 443 21.62 -28.28 12.51
C LEU A 443 20.67 -27.10 12.71
N THR A 444 19.35 -27.30 12.60
CA THR A 444 18.36 -26.22 12.57
C THR A 444 17.32 -26.29 13.68
N GLY A 445 17.25 -27.39 14.42
CA GLY A 445 16.22 -27.62 15.44
C GLY A 445 14.82 -27.91 14.86
N GLN A 446 14.67 -27.90 13.53
CA GLN A 446 13.36 -27.90 12.86
C GLN A 446 13.17 -29.08 11.90
N MET A 447 11.90 -29.36 11.56
CA MET A 447 11.52 -30.40 10.58
C MET A 447 11.84 -30.00 9.13
N SER A 448 11.81 -28.71 8.83
CA SER A 448 12.03 -28.14 7.50
C SER A 448 13.16 -27.11 7.55
N SER A 449 13.83 -26.94 6.43
CA SER A 449 14.92 -25.99 6.22
C SER A 449 15.10 -25.79 4.71
N PRO A 450 15.92 -24.82 4.28
CA PRO A 450 16.55 -24.84 2.96
C PRO A 450 17.33 -26.15 2.69
N GLY A 451 17.95 -26.27 1.52
CA GLY A 451 18.76 -27.45 1.19
C GLY A 451 19.78 -27.72 2.29
N ILE A 452 19.84 -28.96 2.78
CA ILE A 452 20.64 -29.26 3.98
C ILE A 452 22.14 -29.02 3.76
N PHE A 453 22.60 -29.15 2.51
CA PHE A 453 23.99 -28.93 2.14
C PHE A 453 24.31 -27.42 2.10
N GLU A 454 23.39 -26.60 1.58
CA GLU A 454 23.48 -25.14 1.67
C GLU A 454 23.50 -24.68 3.14
N VAL A 455 22.68 -25.28 4.01
CA VAL A 455 22.68 -25.02 5.45
C VAL A 455 24.05 -25.31 6.08
N LEU A 456 24.67 -26.45 5.74
CA LEU A 456 26.01 -26.80 6.21
C LEU A 456 27.08 -25.81 5.72
N VAL A 457 26.98 -25.35 4.47
CA VAL A 457 27.88 -24.33 3.92
C VAL A 457 27.72 -23.02 4.70
N VAL A 458 26.49 -22.51 4.86
CA VAL A 458 26.22 -21.24 5.54
C VAL A 458 26.56 -21.26 7.03
N LEU A 459 26.32 -22.39 7.71
CA LEU A 459 26.70 -22.55 9.13
C LEU A 459 28.22 -22.65 9.31
N GLY A 460 28.93 -23.17 8.31
CA GLY A 460 30.35 -23.49 8.40
C GLY A 460 30.62 -24.78 9.17
N ARG A 461 31.88 -25.24 9.10
CA ARG A 461 32.32 -26.54 9.60
C ARG A 461 32.21 -26.68 11.11
N GLU A 462 32.82 -25.76 11.83
CA GLU A 462 32.95 -25.82 13.28
C GLU A 462 31.57 -25.83 13.97
N ARG A 463 30.71 -24.88 13.56
CA ARG A 463 29.35 -24.75 14.10
C ARG A 463 28.47 -25.95 13.74
N SER A 464 28.58 -26.46 12.52
CA SER A 464 27.82 -27.64 12.09
C SER A 464 28.20 -28.90 12.88
N LEU A 465 29.49 -29.17 13.05
CA LEU A 465 29.97 -30.32 13.83
C LEU A 465 29.60 -30.20 15.32
N GLU A 466 29.70 -28.99 15.89
CA GLU A 466 29.29 -28.74 17.27
C GLU A 466 27.79 -28.98 17.48
N ARG A 467 26.94 -28.52 16.55
CA ARG A 467 25.49 -28.76 16.61
C ARG A 467 25.14 -30.25 16.53
N ILE A 468 25.85 -31.02 15.70
CA ILE A 468 25.68 -32.48 15.66
C ILE A 468 26.05 -33.11 17.00
N ARG A 469 27.15 -32.70 17.65
CA ARG A 469 27.53 -33.18 18.99
C ARG A 469 26.49 -32.86 20.05
N ARG A 470 25.93 -31.65 20.03
CA ARG A 470 24.84 -31.26 20.94
C ARG A 470 23.60 -32.12 20.73
N GLY A 471 23.23 -32.40 19.47
CA GLY A 471 22.15 -33.33 19.14
C GLY A 471 22.40 -34.73 19.68
N LEU A 472 23.61 -35.27 19.51
CA LEU A 472 24.03 -36.55 20.10
C LEU A 472 23.90 -36.57 21.62
N ALA A 473 24.39 -35.53 22.30
CA ALA A 473 24.28 -35.41 23.74
C ALA A 473 22.82 -35.42 24.19
N ARG A 474 21.93 -34.73 23.47
CA ARG A 474 20.50 -34.67 23.77
C ARG A 474 19.79 -36.01 23.60
N ILE A 475 20.12 -36.75 22.55
CA ILE A 475 19.61 -38.12 22.33
C ILE A 475 20.05 -39.05 23.46
N ARG A 476 21.34 -39.00 23.83
CA ARG A 476 21.95 -39.84 24.88
C ARG A 476 21.43 -39.54 26.28
N GLN A 477 21.19 -38.26 26.59
CA GLN A 477 20.63 -37.84 27.88
C GLN A 477 19.14 -38.19 28.02
N GLY A 478 18.48 -38.58 26.92
CA GLY A 478 17.10 -39.02 26.93
C GLY A 478 16.18 -38.00 27.56
N GLU A 479 16.37 -36.70 27.25
CA GLU A 479 15.59 -35.61 27.85
C GLU A 479 14.11 -36.01 27.87
N THR A 480 13.65 -36.22 29.11
CA THR A 480 12.28 -36.45 29.50
C THR A 480 11.46 -35.26 29.02
N TYR A 481 10.98 -35.34 27.78
CA TYR A 481 9.83 -34.59 27.35
C TYR A 481 8.63 -35.16 28.12
N GLY A 482 8.39 -34.55 29.28
CA GLY A 482 7.30 -34.88 30.18
C GLY A 482 5.95 -34.85 29.47
N SER A 483 5.16 -35.87 29.83
CA SER A 483 3.69 -35.98 29.82
C SER A 483 2.87 -34.87 29.18
#